data_AF-D3CYN1-F1
#
_entry.id   AF-D3CYN1-F1
#
_cell.length_a   1.000
_cell.length_b   1.000
_cell.length_c   1.000
_cell.angle_alpha   90.00
_cell.angle_beta   90.00
_cell.angle_gamma   90.00
#
_symmetry.space_group_name_H-M   'P 1'
#
loop_
_entity.id
_entity.type
_entity.pdbx_description
1 polymer ?
#
loop_
_entity_poly.entity_id
_entity_poly.type
_entity_poly.pdbx_seq_one_letter_code
_entity_poly.pdbx_strand_id
1 'polypeptide(L)'
;MWIAHLLAIMDVEARLCAPFGGEAGAVLPTLVRRSGIVARPVTVSGENGGYVHDRRAERREVVATTPQPRLSATSQTRRLLPPTHPRR
;
A
#
# COMPACT_ATOMS: atom_id res chain seq x y z
N MET A 1 7.18 -0.64 1.34
CA MET A 1 7.09 0.49 2.29
C MET A 1 8.43 0.81 2.93
N TRP A 2 9.17 -0.16 3.49
CA TRP A 2 10.39 0.12 4.27
C TRP A 2 11.42 1.03 3.57
N ILE A 3 11.60 0.90 2.26
CA ILE A 3 12.49 1.78 1.47
C ILE A 3 12.02 3.24 1.52
N ALA A 4 10.73 3.49 1.34
CA ALA A 4 10.19 4.86 1.42
C ALA A 4 10.33 5.46 2.82
N HIS A 5 10.29 4.62 3.86
CA HIS A 5 10.57 5.07 5.23
C HIS A 5 12.05 5.40 5.43
N LEU A 6 12.96 4.60 4.86
CA LEU A 6 14.40 4.90 4.86
C LEU A 6 14.70 6.22 4.13
N LEU A 7 14.07 6.47 2.99
CA LEU A 7 14.19 7.75 2.27
C LEU A 7 13.71 8.92 3.12
N ALA A 8 12.57 8.78 3.81
CA ALA A 8 12.04 9.81 4.70
C ALA A 8 12.98 10.13 5.88
N ILE A 9 13.66 9.13 6.44
CA ILE A 9 14.68 9.34 7.50
C ILE A 9 15.86 10.18 6.98
N MET A 10 16.18 10.06 5.70
CA MET A 10 17.24 10.84 5.04
C MET A 10 16.74 12.19 4.48
N ASP A 11 15.54 12.63 4.88
CA ASP A 11 14.90 13.87 4.40
C ASP A 11 14.65 13.90 2.87
N VAL A 12 14.53 12.72 2.26
CA VAL A 12 14.18 12.57 0.84
C VAL A 12 12.69 12.33 0.71
N GLU A 13 12.00 13.15 -0.08
CA GLU A 13 10.56 12.96 -0.34
C GLU A 13 10.32 11.62 -1.06
N ALA A 14 9.60 10.73 -0.39
CA ALA A 14 9.13 9.48 -0.97
C ALA A 14 7.62 9.53 -1.21
N ARG A 15 7.20 9.08 -2.39
CA ARG A 15 5.79 8.93 -2.76
C ARG A 15 5.44 7.45 -2.91
N LEU A 16 4.52 6.98 -2.07
CA LEU A 16 4.06 5.59 -2.08
C LEU A 16 2.78 5.48 -2.92
N CYS A 17 2.91 4.90 -4.11
CA CYS A 17 1.79 4.47 -4.95
C CYS A 17 1.57 2.96 -4.75
N ALA A 18 0.43 2.56 -4.21
CA ALA A 18 0.13 1.15 -3.93
C ALA A 18 -1.39 0.91 -3.93
N PRO A 19 -1.87 -0.34 -4.11
CA PRO A 19 -3.26 -0.69 -3.86
C PRO A 19 -3.58 -0.56 -2.37
N PHE A 20 -4.74 0.01 -2.05
CA PHE A 20 -5.29 0.04 -0.69
C PHE A 20 -6.75 -0.39 -0.74
N GLY A 21 -7.10 -1.43 0.01
CA GLY A 21 -8.47 -1.91 0.16
C GLY A 21 -8.69 -2.69 1.44
N GLY A 22 -9.94 -3.06 1.67
CA GLY A 22 -10.41 -3.59 2.95
C GLY A 22 -10.25 -2.59 4.10
N GLU A 23 -10.44 -3.08 5.33
CA GLU A 23 -10.39 -2.26 6.54
C GLU A 23 -9.00 -1.66 6.79
N ALA A 24 -7.95 -2.48 6.63
CA ALA A 24 -6.57 -2.01 6.74
C ALA A 24 -6.26 -0.91 5.70
N GLY A 25 -6.81 -1.01 4.49
CA GLY A 25 -6.68 0.01 3.46
C GLY A 25 -7.24 1.37 3.84
N ALA A 26 -8.24 1.43 4.72
CA ALA A 26 -8.82 2.69 5.17
C ALA A 26 -7.88 3.46 6.11
N VAL A 27 -7.09 2.76 6.94
CA VAL A 27 -6.19 3.40 7.93
C VAL A 27 -4.77 3.62 7.41
N LEU A 28 -4.32 2.78 6.48
CA LEU A 28 -2.96 2.79 5.96
C LEU A 28 -2.51 4.15 5.37
N PRO A 29 -3.32 4.90 4.58
CA PRO A 29 -2.90 6.21 4.06
C PRO A 29 -2.53 7.20 5.16
N THR A 30 -3.27 7.21 6.27
CA THR A 30 -2.99 8.07 7.42
C THR A 30 -1.70 7.65 8.12
N LEU A 31 -1.47 6.35 8.30
CA LEU A 31 -0.24 5.82 8.90
C LEU A 31 0.99 6.13 8.04
N VAL A 32 0.88 5.95 6.72
CA VAL A 32 1.95 6.27 5.75
C VAL A 32 2.29 7.76 5.81
N ARG A 33 1.29 8.65 5.79
CA ARG A 33 1.53 10.10 5.89
C ARG A 33 2.18 10.50 7.21
N ARG A 34 1.77 9.89 8.33
CA ARG A 34 2.40 10.10 9.64
C ARG A 34 3.88 9.69 9.66
N SER A 35 4.31 8.81 8.77
CA SER A 35 5.71 8.40 8.64
C SER A 35 6.55 9.30 7.71
N GLY A 36 6.04 10.47 7.31
CA GLY A 36 6.75 11.41 6.44
C GLY A 36 6.66 11.06 4.94
N ILE A 37 5.80 10.11 4.55
CA ILE A 37 5.70 9.60 3.17
C ILE A 37 4.43 10.15 2.51
N VAL A 38 4.54 10.62 1.27
CA VAL A 38 3.38 11.04 0.47
C VAL A 38 2.59 9.81 0.01
N ALA A 39 1.41 9.58 0.58
CA ALA A 39 0.54 8.47 0.17
C ALA A 39 -0.29 8.82 -1.07
N ARG A 40 -0.18 8.01 -2.14
CA ARG A 40 -1.00 8.03 -3.36
C ARG A 40 -1.76 6.70 -3.49
N PRO A 41 -2.87 6.52 -2.76
CA PRO A 41 -3.58 5.26 -2.75
C PRO A 41 -4.30 4.97 -4.07
N VAL A 42 -4.22 3.73 -4.54
CA VAL A 42 -5.07 3.17 -5.59
C VAL A 42 -6.14 2.32 -4.90
N THR A 43 -7.38 2.78 -4.88
CA THR A 43 -8.46 2.05 -4.19
C THR A 43 -8.76 0.74 -4.92
N VAL A 44 -8.77 -0.36 -4.17
CA VAL A 44 -9.12 -1.70 -4.67
C VAL A 44 -10.20 -2.34 -3.79
N SER A 45 -10.95 -3.29 -4.35
CA SER A 45 -11.96 -4.06 -3.60
C SER A 45 -11.35 -5.19 -2.76
N GLY A 46 -10.13 -5.62 -3.06
CA GLY A 46 -9.42 -6.65 -2.30
C GLY A 46 -8.88 -6.12 -0.97
N GLU A 47 -8.68 -7.01 -0.01
CA GLU A 47 -8.08 -6.66 1.28
C GLU A 47 -6.56 -6.45 1.18
N ASN A 48 -6.01 -5.57 2.02
CA ASN A 48 -4.58 -5.58 2.28
C ASN A 48 -4.24 -6.73 3.22
N GLY A 49 -3.17 -7.48 2.92
CA GLY A 49 -2.61 -8.41 3.87
C GLY A 49 -1.85 -7.71 5.00
N GLY A 50 -1.58 -8.45 6.07
CA GLY A 50 -0.90 -7.93 7.25
C GLY A 50 -0.45 -9.04 8.18
N TYR A 51 0.33 -8.68 9.18
CA TYR A 51 0.74 -9.60 10.24
C TYR A 51 0.86 -8.84 11.55
N VAL A 52 0.63 -9.56 12.65
CA VAL A 52 0.79 -9.04 14.01
C VAL A 52 2.02 -9.71 14.61
N HIS A 53 2.99 -8.91 15.04
CA HIS A 53 4.13 -9.38 15.79
C HIS A 53 3.91 -9.19 17.29
N ASP A 54 4.00 -10.26 18.08
CA ASP A 54 4.31 -10.14 19.50
C ASP A 54 5.81 -9.84 19.65
N ARG A 55 6.12 -8.87 20.50
CA ARG A 55 7.48 -8.40 20.80
C ARG A 55 7.82 -8.41 22.30
N ARG A 56 6.93 -8.95 23.15
CA ARG A 56 7.09 -8.95 24.61
C ARG A 56 8.29 -9.79 25.06
N ALA A 57 8.58 -10.88 24.36
CA ALA A 57 9.69 -11.78 24.65
C ALA A 57 11.00 -11.40 23.93
N GLU A 58 11.18 -10.11 23.60
CA GLU A 58 12.33 -9.55 22.84
C GLU A 58 12.59 -10.14 21.44
N ARG A 59 11.81 -11.15 21.03
CA ARG A 59 11.77 -11.70 19.67
C ARG A 59 10.61 -11.11 18.87
N ARG A 60 10.69 -11.26 17.54
CA ARG A 60 9.55 -11.03 16.64
C ARG A 60 8.84 -12.36 16.42
N GLU A 61 7.65 -12.50 16.96
CA GLU A 61 6.84 -13.70 16.79
C GLU A 61 5.53 -13.34 16.08
N VAL A 62 5.28 -13.93 14.92
CA VAL A 62 4.02 -13.71 14.19
C VAL A 62 2.91 -14.48 14.88
N VAL A 63 1.97 -13.77 15.49
CA VAL A 63 0.82 -14.37 16.20
C VAL A 63 -0.46 -14.36 15.37
N ALA A 64 -0.53 -13.55 14.32
CA ALA A 64 -1.63 -13.52 13.36
C ALA A 64 -1.15 -13.05 11.99
N THR A 65 -1.77 -13.57 10.92
CA THR A 65 -1.53 -13.16 9.53
C THR A 65 -2.85 -13.02 8.79
N THR A 66 -3.01 -11.93 8.06
CA THR A 66 -4.05 -11.77 7.04
C THR A 66 -3.39 -11.96 5.67
N PRO A 67 -3.84 -12.92 4.84
CA PRO A 67 -3.26 -13.13 3.53
C PRO A 67 -3.55 -11.95 2.61
N GLN A 68 -2.56 -11.55 1.82
CA GLN A 68 -2.78 -10.59 0.73
C GLN A 68 -3.28 -11.31 -0.53
N PRO A 69 -4.32 -10.81 -1.20
CA PRO A 69 -4.73 -11.31 -2.50
C PRO A 69 -3.57 -11.21 -3.49
N ARG A 70 -3.50 -12.15 -4.43
CA ARG A 70 -2.53 -12.04 -5.52
C ARG A 70 -2.87 -10.81 -6.37
N LEU A 71 -1.85 -10.04 -6.71
CA LEU A 71 -1.93 -9.05 -7.77
C LEU A 71 -2.11 -9.79 -9.09
N SER A 72 -3.35 -9.96 -9.52
CA SER A 72 -3.68 -10.43 -10.87
C SER A 72 -3.89 -9.22 -11.79
N ALA A 73 -3.38 -9.29 -13.01
CA ALA A 73 -3.43 -8.18 -13.98
C ALA A 73 -4.87 -7.72 -14.28
N THR A 74 -5.86 -8.60 -14.10
CA THR A 74 -7.27 -8.37 -14.42
C THR A 74 -7.94 -7.33 -13.51
N SER A 75 -7.41 -7.07 -12.32
CA SER A 75 -7.98 -6.08 -11.38
C SER A 75 -7.60 -4.63 -11.70
N GLN A 76 -6.59 -4.39 -12.55
CA GLN A 76 -6.06 -3.04 -12.83
C GLN A 76 -6.62 -2.39 -14.10
N THR A 77 -7.27 -3.14 -15.00
CA THR A 77 -7.48 -2.66 -16.39
C THR A 77 -8.68 -1.73 -16.59
N ARG A 78 -9.59 -1.55 -15.62
CA ARG A 78 -10.86 -0.84 -15.89
C ARG A 78 -10.89 0.61 -15.41
N ARG A 79 -9.86 1.44 -15.62
CA ARG A 79 -10.01 2.92 -15.56
C ARG A 79 -8.82 3.80 -16.03
N LEU A 80 -7.98 3.39 -16.97
CA LEU A 80 -6.87 4.25 -17.42
C LEU A 80 -6.69 4.39 -18.94
N LEU A 81 -7.71 4.12 -19.76
CA LEU A 81 -7.66 4.52 -21.18
C LEU A 81 -8.29 5.91 -21.34
N PRO A 82 -7.52 6.98 -21.64
CA PRO A 82 -8.11 8.22 -22.14
C PRO A 82 -8.73 7.99 -23.53
N PRO A 83 -9.77 8.76 -23.94
CA PRO A 83 -10.38 8.60 -25.25
C PRO A 83 -9.32 8.83 -26.34
N THR A 84 -9.11 7.84 -27.20
CA THR A 84 -8.27 7.96 -28.38
C THR A 84 -8.92 8.93 -29.35
N HIS A 85 -8.33 10.11 -29.54
CA HIS A 85 -8.71 11.00 -30.64
C HIS A 85 -8.41 10.30 -31.98
N PRO A 86 -9.34 10.30 -32.95
CA PRO A 86 -9.08 9.74 -34.28
C PRO A 86 -8.07 10.63 -34.99
N ARG A 87 -6.93 10.05 -35.42
CA ARG A 87 -6.03 10.73 -36.36
C ARG A 87 -6.70 10.71 -37.74
N ARG A 88 -6.82 11.90 -38.34
CA ARG A 88 -7.08 12.10 -39.76
C ARG A 88 -5.87 11.66 -40.58
#